data_AF-A0A0D6LEF1-F1
#
_entry.id   AF-A0A0D6LEF1-F1
#
_cell.length_a   1.000
_cell.length_b   1.000
_cell.length_c   1.000
_cell.angle_alpha   90.00
_cell.angle_beta   90.00
_cell.angle_gamma   90.00
#
_symmetry.space_group_name_H-M   'P 1'
#
loop_
_entity.id
_entity.type
_entity.pdbx_description
1 polymer ?
#
loop_
_entity_poly.entity_id
_entity_poly.type
_entity_poly.pdbx_seq_one_letter_code
_entity_poly.pdbx_strand_id
1 'polypeptide(L)'
;MAMDTKPVLNELSKRVISDFSRLNNMAPLAIDTEHENAWKKLNMVTFYLSPSKAPNVLNGGQINATKYILMSNTKAPLLEESFPEDKRKALELSSRRNERCYSEHSTLLYPSKLWHDWTHVEDLLRMADIWILTLEKRGCAAMLKSGATGLAQVG
;
A
#
# COMPACT_ATOMS: atom_id res chain seq x y z
N MET A 1 5.28 14.22 34.33
CA MET A 1 4.54 13.05 34.86
C MET A 1 4.81 11.90 33.90
N ALA A 2 5.54 10.86 34.31
CA ALA A 2 5.85 9.72 33.43
C ALA A 2 4.60 8.85 33.28
N MET A 3 4.17 8.57 32.05
CA MET A 3 3.07 7.65 31.77
C MET A 3 3.48 6.23 32.19
N ASP A 4 2.70 5.57 33.05
CA ASP A 4 2.92 4.15 33.35
C ASP A 4 2.54 3.32 32.13
N THR A 5 3.54 2.78 31.44
CA THR A 5 3.40 2.03 30.18
C THR A 5 3.08 0.56 30.39
N LYS A 6 3.23 0.03 31.61
CA LYS A 6 2.96 -1.38 31.95
C LYS A 6 1.56 -1.86 31.53
N PRO A 7 0.46 -1.12 31.80
CA PRO A 7 -0.87 -1.57 31.39
C PRO A 7 -1.02 -1.69 29.87
N VAL A 8 -0.45 -0.73 29.11
CA VAL A 8 -0.48 -0.74 27.63
C VAL A 8 0.31 -1.94 27.09
N LEU A 9 1.49 -2.21 27.66
CA LEU A 9 2.33 -3.33 27.23
C LEU A 9 1.66 -4.68 27.49
N ASN A 10 0.97 -4.83 28.62
CA ASN A 10 0.23 -6.04 28.95
C ASN A 10 -0.95 -6.27 28.01
N GLU A 11 -1.70 -5.22 27.68
CA GLU A 11 -2.81 -5.30 26.72
C GLU A 11 -2.30 -5.65 25.32
N LEU A 12 -1.20 -5.02 24.87
CA LEU A 12 -0.58 -5.35 23.59
C LEU A 12 -0.12 -6.81 23.54
N SER A 13 0.52 -7.30 24.60
CA SER A 13 0.98 -8.70 24.69
C SER A 13 -0.18 -9.69 24.58
N LYS A 14 -1.30 -9.42 25.27
CA LYS A 14 -2.51 -10.24 25.18
C LYS A 14 -3.07 -10.30 23.75
N ARG A 15 -3.12 -9.15 23.07
CA ARG A 15 -3.59 -9.08 21.67
C ARG A 15 -2.69 -9.87 20.72
N VAL A 16 -1.37 -9.69 20.83
CA VAL A 16 -0.40 -10.42 19.99
C VAL A 16 -0.53 -11.93 20.18
N ILE A 17 -0.64 -12.41 21.42
CA ILE A 17 -0.82 -13.84 21.71
C ILE A 17 -2.15 -14.35 21.14
N SER A 18 -3.22 -13.58 21.29
CA SER A 18 -4.55 -13.93 20.76
C SER A 18 -4.53 -14.04 19.23
N ASP A 19 -3.95 -13.06 18.55
CA ASP A 19 -3.88 -13.04 17.09
C ASP A 19 -3.01 -14.17 16.54
N PHE A 20 -1.85 -14.41 17.17
CA PHE A 20 -0.98 -15.52 16.77
C PHE A 20 -1.64 -16.88 17.00
N SER A 21 -2.36 -17.05 18.12
CA SER A 21 -3.10 -18.27 18.40
C SER A 21 -4.23 -18.49 17.37
N ARG A 22 -4.94 -17.43 16.99
CA ARG A 22 -5.96 -17.49 15.93
C ARG A 22 -5.35 -17.95 14.61
N LEU A 23 -4.25 -17.34 14.17
CA LEU A 23 -3.55 -17.69 12.93
C LEU A 23 -3.00 -19.12 12.96
N ASN A 24 -2.44 -19.56 14.08
CA ASN A 24 -1.91 -20.93 14.25
C ASN A 24 -3.00 -22.01 14.14
N ASN A 25 -4.25 -21.66 14.44
CA ASN A 25 -5.40 -22.57 14.32
C ASN A 25 -6.05 -22.54 12.92
N MET A 26 -5.62 -21.66 12.02
CA MET A 26 -6.11 -21.61 10.64
C MET A 26 -5.39 -22.63 9.77
N ALA A 27 -6.10 -23.21 8.81
CA ALA A 27 -5.47 -24.05 7.80
C ALA A 27 -4.54 -23.20 6.93
N PRO A 28 -3.30 -23.64 6.62
CA PRO A 28 -2.38 -22.89 5.77
C PRO A 28 -3.00 -22.46 4.44
N LEU A 29 -3.76 -23.36 3.81
CA LEU A 29 -4.48 -23.07 2.56
C LEU A 29 -5.46 -21.89 2.68
N ALA A 30 -6.10 -21.72 3.84
CA ALA A 30 -7.03 -20.61 4.06
C ALA A 30 -6.28 -19.27 4.09
N ILE A 31 -5.11 -19.23 4.72
CA ILE A 31 -4.24 -18.03 4.78
C ILE A 31 -3.73 -17.70 3.38
N ASP A 32 -3.26 -18.69 2.62
CA ASP A 32 -2.79 -18.50 1.25
C ASP A 32 -3.92 -18.00 0.34
N THR A 33 -5.12 -18.58 0.48
CA THR A 33 -6.30 -18.17 -0.30
C THR A 33 -6.73 -16.75 0.04
N GLU A 34 -6.73 -16.37 1.33
CA GLU A 34 -7.02 -15.01 1.77
C GLU A 34 -6.02 -14.01 1.16
N HIS A 35 -4.72 -14.34 1.23
CA HIS A 35 -3.65 -13.53 0.68
C HIS A 35 -3.76 -13.37 -0.86
N GLU A 36 -3.98 -14.47 -1.58
CA GLU A 36 -4.17 -14.47 -3.03
C GLU A 36 -5.38 -13.62 -3.43
N ASN A 37 -6.50 -13.76 -2.71
CA ASN A 37 -7.70 -12.98 -2.96
C ASN A 37 -7.49 -11.48 -2.69
N ALA A 38 -6.73 -11.13 -1.65
CA ALA A 38 -6.36 -9.75 -1.38
C ALA A 38 -5.52 -9.16 -2.53
N TRP A 39 -4.50 -9.89 -3.01
CA TRP A 39 -3.70 -9.46 -4.15
C TRP A 39 -4.48 -9.38 -5.45
N LYS A 40 -5.41 -10.30 -5.72
CA LYS A 40 -6.31 -10.21 -6.88
C LYS A 40 -7.12 -8.92 -6.88
N LYS A 41 -7.61 -8.50 -5.71
CA LYS A 41 -8.34 -7.22 -5.55
C LYS A 41 -7.43 -6.01 -5.76
N LEU A 42 -6.19 -6.04 -5.26
CA LEU A 42 -5.22 -4.95 -5.41
C LEU A 42 -4.63 -4.84 -6.83
N ASN A 43 -4.44 -5.98 -7.50
CA ASN A 43 -3.82 -6.07 -8.83
C ASN A 43 -4.84 -6.06 -9.97
N MET A 44 -6.08 -5.60 -9.74
CA MET A 44 -6.98 -5.31 -10.84
C MET A 44 -6.31 -4.27 -11.77
N VAL A 45 -6.08 -4.67 -13.02
CA VAL A 45 -5.37 -3.86 -14.01
C VAL A 45 -6.21 -2.63 -14.32
N THR A 46 -5.67 -1.44 -14.05
CA THR A 46 -6.35 -0.16 -14.32
C THR A 46 -5.89 0.50 -15.62
N PHE A 47 -4.77 0.06 -16.22
CA PHE A 47 -4.26 0.58 -17.49
C PHE A 47 -3.28 -0.40 -18.17
N TYR A 48 -3.14 -0.30 -19.50
CA TYR A 48 -2.20 -1.07 -20.31
C TYR A 48 -0.97 -0.22 -20.66
N LEU A 49 0.23 -0.78 -20.46
CA LEU A 49 1.48 -0.16 -20.88
C LEU A 49 2.03 -0.83 -22.13
N SER A 50 2.47 -0.02 -23.10
CA SER A 50 3.17 -0.52 -24.28
C SER A 50 4.45 -1.27 -23.88
N PRO A 51 4.79 -2.41 -24.51
CA PRO A 51 5.98 -3.20 -24.20
C PRO A 51 7.30 -2.55 -24.67
N SER A 52 7.31 -1.23 -24.89
CA SER A 52 8.48 -0.48 -25.33
C SER A 52 9.65 -0.68 -24.37
N LYS A 53 10.81 -1.00 -24.93
CA LYS A 53 12.11 -1.10 -24.23
C LYS A 53 13.06 0.01 -24.67
N ALA A 54 12.51 1.13 -25.15
CA ALA A 54 13.33 2.26 -25.56
C ALA A 54 14.17 2.77 -24.38
N PRO A 55 15.45 3.14 -24.60
CA PRO A 55 16.27 3.73 -23.55
C PRO A 55 15.64 5.03 -23.05
N ASN A 56 15.78 5.31 -21.75
CA ASN A 56 15.19 6.47 -21.09
C ASN A 56 13.66 6.55 -21.11
N VAL A 57 12.98 5.40 -21.21
CA VAL A 57 11.52 5.30 -21.10
C VAL A 57 11.16 4.35 -19.97
N LEU A 58 10.15 4.71 -19.18
CA LEU A 58 9.54 3.81 -18.20
C LEU A 58 8.98 2.58 -18.87
N ASN A 59 9.49 1.41 -18.49
CA ASN A 59 8.97 0.13 -18.97
C ASN A 59 7.97 -0.46 -17.97
N GLY A 60 7.11 -1.35 -18.47
CA GLY A 60 6.09 -2.00 -17.64
C GLY A 60 6.64 -2.84 -16.49
N GLY A 61 7.86 -3.37 -16.62
CA GLY A 61 8.53 -4.10 -15.54
C GLY A 61 8.81 -3.20 -14.33
N GLN A 62 9.40 -2.03 -14.58
CA GLN A 62 9.70 -1.04 -13.53
C GLN A 62 8.42 -0.50 -12.88
N ILE A 63 7.38 -0.23 -13.66
CA ILE A 63 6.08 0.22 -13.14
C ILE A 63 5.44 -0.85 -12.26
N ASN A 64 5.37 -2.09 -12.74
CA ASN A 64 4.78 -3.20 -11.98
C ASN A 64 5.56 -3.49 -10.70
N ALA A 65 6.89 -3.48 -10.76
CA ALA A 65 7.73 -3.70 -9.59
C ALA A 65 7.57 -2.58 -8.56
N THR A 66 7.54 -1.32 -9.00
CA THR A 66 7.27 -0.16 -8.14
C THR A 66 5.89 -0.28 -7.48
N LYS A 67 4.85 -0.61 -8.25
CA LYS A 67 3.48 -0.81 -7.72
C LYS A 67 3.46 -1.90 -6.65
N TYR A 68 4.10 -3.04 -6.92
CA TYR A 68 4.22 -4.14 -5.97
C TYR A 68 4.92 -3.69 -4.67
N ILE A 69 6.03 -2.95 -4.77
CA ILE A 69 6.77 -2.43 -3.62
C ILE A 69 5.89 -1.50 -2.78
N LEU A 70 5.21 -0.55 -3.40
CA LEU A 70 4.34 0.40 -2.69
C LEU A 70 3.21 -0.30 -1.95
N MET A 71 2.54 -1.24 -2.61
CA MET A 71 1.41 -1.96 -2.02
C MET A 71 1.85 -2.95 -0.94
N SER A 72 2.98 -3.63 -1.11
CA SER A 72 3.49 -4.59 -0.11
C SER A 72 4.03 -3.93 1.16
N ASN A 73 4.49 -2.67 1.08
CA ASN A 73 4.97 -1.90 2.23
C ASN A 73 3.87 -1.07 2.92
N THR A 74 2.63 -1.15 2.45
CA THR A 74 1.51 -0.38 3.01
C THR A 74 0.39 -1.32 3.44
N LYS A 75 -0.19 -1.09 4.62
CA LYS A 75 -1.35 -1.87 5.07
C LYS A 75 -2.52 -1.73 4.12
N ALA A 76 -3.42 -2.72 4.11
CA ALA A 76 -4.64 -2.71 3.31
C ALA A 76 -5.89 -2.81 4.22
N PRO A 77 -6.24 -1.75 4.98
CA PRO A 77 -7.30 -1.85 6.00
C PRO A 77 -8.66 -2.31 5.47
N LEU A 78 -8.98 -1.97 4.22
CA LEU A 78 -10.23 -2.39 3.57
C LEU A 78 -10.29 -3.90 3.24
N LEU A 79 -9.13 -4.58 3.26
CA LEU A 79 -9.02 -6.03 3.00
C LEU A 79 -8.77 -6.82 4.28
N GLU A 80 -8.49 -6.16 5.41
CA GLU A 80 -8.31 -6.81 6.72
C GLU A 80 -9.67 -7.15 7.33
N GLU A 81 -9.88 -8.42 7.67
CA GLU A 81 -11.11 -8.91 8.32
C GLU A 81 -11.38 -8.19 9.65
N SER A 82 -10.32 -7.98 10.45
CA SER A 82 -10.38 -7.33 11.76
C SER A 82 -10.62 -5.82 11.73
N PHE A 83 -10.69 -5.20 10.54
CA PHE A 83 -10.88 -3.75 10.45
C PHE A 83 -12.34 -3.37 10.81
N PRO A 84 -12.56 -2.41 11.74
CA PRO A 84 -13.91 -2.06 12.17
C PRO A 84 -14.81 -1.56 11.03
N GLU A 85 -16.05 -2.06 10.96
CA GLU A 85 -17.00 -1.75 9.87
C GLU A 85 -17.38 -0.27 9.76
N ASP A 86 -17.53 0.42 10.89
CA ASP A 86 -17.79 1.85 10.96
C ASP A 86 -16.66 2.66 10.31
N LYS A 87 -15.41 2.28 10.61
CA LYS A 87 -14.21 2.86 10.01
C LYS A 87 -14.07 2.47 8.55
N ARG A 88 -14.44 1.25 8.17
CA ARG A 88 -14.41 0.77 6.78
C ARG A 88 -15.30 1.64 5.89
N LYS A 89 -16.55 1.85 6.27
CA LYS A 89 -17.50 2.70 5.53
C LYS A 89 -17.00 4.14 5.39
N ALA A 90 -16.47 4.71 6.47
CA ALA A 90 -15.92 6.06 6.45
C ALA A 90 -14.72 6.17 5.50
N LEU A 91 -13.84 5.16 5.51
CA LEU A 91 -12.65 5.11 4.66
C LEU A 91 -13.02 4.97 3.17
N GLU A 92 -13.94 4.05 2.84
CA GLU A 92 -14.47 3.89 1.48
C GLU A 92 -15.09 5.17 0.94
N LEU A 93 -15.88 5.89 1.76
CA LEU A 93 -16.49 7.15 1.36
C LEU A 93 -15.44 8.24 1.09
N SER A 94 -14.40 8.31 1.91
CA SER A 94 -13.30 9.26 1.75
C SER A 94 -12.46 8.98 0.50
N SER A 95 -12.27 7.70 0.16
CA SER A 95 -11.49 7.26 -1.00
C SER A 95 -12.13 7.66 -2.33
N ARG A 96 -13.45 7.87 -2.37
CA ARG A 96 -14.18 8.30 -3.58
C ARG A 96 -14.00 9.79 -3.90
N ARG A 97 -13.60 10.62 -2.92
CA ARG A 97 -13.33 12.06 -3.11
C ARG A 97 -11.88 12.27 -3.54
N ASN A 98 -11.54 11.91 -4.78
CA ASN A 98 -10.18 12.04 -5.33
C ASN A 98 -10.08 13.08 -6.46
N GLU A 99 -10.89 14.14 -6.44
CA GLU A 99 -11.06 15.05 -7.59
C GLU A 99 -9.80 15.84 -8.01
N ARG A 100 -8.67 15.77 -7.28
CA ARG A 100 -7.43 16.50 -7.61
C ARG A 100 -6.12 15.76 -7.30
N CYS A 101 -6.14 14.44 -7.09
CA CYS A 101 -4.89 13.70 -6.87
C CYS A 101 -4.00 13.81 -8.13
N TYR A 102 -2.80 14.39 -8.00
CA TYR A 102 -1.83 14.57 -9.09
C TYR A 102 -2.31 15.37 -10.32
N SER A 103 -3.38 16.17 -10.23
CA SER A 103 -3.99 16.82 -11.40
C SER A 103 -3.08 17.76 -12.20
N GLU A 104 -1.99 18.28 -11.60
CA GLU A 104 -1.10 19.27 -12.21
C GLU A 104 0.30 18.74 -12.57
N HIS A 105 0.61 17.47 -12.30
CA HIS A 105 1.96 16.94 -12.47
C HIS A 105 1.99 15.49 -12.94
N SER A 106 2.68 15.23 -14.05
CA SER A 106 2.90 13.85 -14.51
C SER A 106 3.85 13.11 -13.57
N THR A 107 3.41 11.94 -13.10
CA THR A 107 4.27 10.97 -12.40
C THR A 107 5.17 10.21 -13.36
N LEU A 108 4.89 10.19 -14.66
CA LEU A 108 5.55 9.34 -15.66
C LEU A 108 6.85 9.93 -16.23
N LEU A 109 7.38 11.01 -15.64
CA LEU A 109 8.65 11.58 -16.05
C LEU A 109 9.79 10.64 -15.67
N TYR A 110 10.60 10.25 -16.67
CA TYR A 110 11.77 9.40 -16.51
C TYR A 110 12.98 10.00 -17.25
N PRO A 111 14.17 10.03 -16.65
CA PRO A 111 14.48 9.59 -15.27
C PRO A 111 13.91 10.54 -14.21
N SER A 112 13.53 10.01 -13.04
CA SER A 112 13.15 10.83 -11.88
C SER A 112 13.40 10.09 -10.56
N LYS A 113 13.33 10.81 -9.44
CA LYS A 113 13.46 10.22 -8.10
C LYS A 113 12.35 9.23 -7.75
N LEU A 114 11.23 9.25 -8.47
CA LEU A 114 10.13 8.30 -8.31
C LEU A 114 10.46 6.95 -8.97
N TRP A 115 11.33 6.93 -9.97
CA TRP A 115 11.64 5.76 -10.77
C TRP A 115 13.14 5.52 -10.80
N HIS A 116 13.70 5.20 -9.65
CA HIS A 116 15.10 4.81 -9.57
C HIS A 116 15.22 3.29 -9.41
N ASP A 117 16.30 2.73 -9.94
CA ASP A 117 16.64 1.33 -9.71
C ASP A 117 17.06 1.12 -8.25
N TRP A 118 16.74 -0.05 -7.70
CA TRP A 118 17.14 -0.46 -6.37
C TRP A 118 17.99 -1.72 -6.48
N THR A 119 19.17 -1.70 -5.86
CA THR A 119 20.03 -2.88 -5.71
C THR A 119 19.99 -3.41 -4.29
N HIS A 120 19.70 -2.54 -3.32
CA HIS A 120 19.59 -2.89 -1.91
C HIS A 120 18.18 -2.60 -1.36
N VAL A 121 17.87 -3.20 -0.20
CA VAL A 121 16.57 -3.04 0.46
C VAL A 121 16.36 -1.58 0.89
N GLU A 122 17.43 -0.90 1.29
CA GLU A 122 17.41 0.50 1.70
C GLU A 122 16.99 1.43 0.54
N ASP A 123 17.45 1.13 -0.68
CA ASP A 123 17.06 1.86 -1.88
C ASP A 123 15.58 1.69 -2.18
N LEU A 124 15.08 0.45 -2.05
CA LEU A 124 13.67 0.11 -2.24
C LEU A 124 12.77 0.84 -1.23
N LEU A 125 13.13 0.81 0.05
CA LEU A 125 12.38 1.51 1.10
C LEU A 125 12.39 3.02 0.88
N ARG A 126 13.54 3.59 0.51
CA ARG A 126 13.66 5.00 0.18
C ARG A 126 12.79 5.39 -1.01
N MET A 127 12.75 4.56 -2.06
CA MET A 127 11.86 4.76 -3.20
C MET A 127 10.40 4.80 -2.76
N ALA A 128 9.99 3.85 -1.92
CA ALA A 128 8.63 3.80 -1.38
C ALA A 128 8.29 5.06 -0.57
N ASP A 129 9.19 5.52 0.30
CA ASP A 129 9.03 6.75 1.08
C ASP A 129 8.87 7.99 0.20
N ILE A 130 9.69 8.11 -0.86
CA ILE A 130 9.61 9.23 -1.81
C ILE A 130 8.25 9.23 -2.52
N TRP A 131 7.75 8.07 -2.94
CA TRP A 131 6.42 7.95 -3.54
C TRP A 131 5.31 8.38 -2.60
N ILE A 132 5.30 7.84 -1.38
CA ILE A 132 4.29 8.13 -0.37
C ILE A 132 4.29 9.63 -0.05
N LEU A 133 5.48 10.21 0.18
CA LEU A 133 5.63 11.64 0.45
C LEU A 133 5.14 12.48 -0.74
N THR A 134 5.46 12.07 -1.98
CA THR A 134 5.04 12.84 -3.15
C THR A 134 3.52 12.77 -3.33
N LEU A 135 2.91 11.59 -3.18
CA LEU A 135 1.44 11.42 -3.18
C LEU A 135 0.77 12.32 -2.12
N GLU A 136 1.34 12.37 -0.90
CA GLU A 136 0.82 13.21 0.18
C GLU A 136 0.88 14.70 -0.20
N LYS A 137 2.03 15.16 -0.71
CA LYS A 137 2.23 16.56 -1.13
C LYS A 137 1.44 16.94 -2.37
N ARG A 138 0.96 15.97 -3.16
CA ARG A 138 0.23 16.16 -4.42
C ARG A 138 -1.27 15.90 -4.29
N GLY A 139 -1.81 16.02 -3.08
CA GLY A 139 -3.25 16.01 -2.84
C GLY A 139 -3.88 14.62 -2.78
N CYS A 140 -3.08 13.55 -2.74
CA CYS A 140 -3.55 12.17 -2.70
C CYS A 140 -3.69 11.62 -1.26
N ALA A 141 -3.74 12.49 -0.26
CA ALA A 141 -3.81 12.08 1.15
C ALA A 141 -5.05 11.20 1.46
N ALA A 142 -6.20 11.46 0.82
CA ALA A 142 -7.39 10.63 0.98
C ALA A 142 -7.19 9.20 0.44
N MET A 143 -6.50 9.08 -0.71
CA MET A 143 -6.11 7.80 -1.28
C MET A 143 -5.10 7.07 -0.38
N LEU A 144 -4.08 7.76 0.12
CA LEU A 144 -3.08 7.17 1.02
C LEU A 144 -3.70 6.62 2.32
N LYS A 145 -4.76 7.26 2.85
CA LYS A 145 -5.49 6.75 4.02
C LYS A 145 -6.12 5.38 3.77
N SER A 146 -6.52 5.09 2.54
CA SER A 146 -7.05 3.78 2.12
C SER A 146 -5.96 2.72 2.00
N GLY A 147 -4.69 3.07 2.24
CA GLY A 147 -3.55 2.17 2.22
C GLY A 147 -3.27 1.59 0.85
N ALA A 148 -2.90 0.31 0.79
CA ALA A 148 -2.61 -0.39 -0.46
C ALA A 148 -3.78 -0.35 -1.45
N THR A 149 -5.04 -0.35 -0.97
CA THR A 149 -6.22 -0.24 -1.85
C THR A 149 -6.30 1.11 -2.55
N GLY A 150 -5.86 2.18 -1.91
CA GLY A 150 -5.72 3.48 -2.56
C GLY A 150 -4.55 3.50 -3.54
N LEU A 151 -3.37 3.03 -3.10
CA LEU A 151 -2.17 2.94 -3.94
C LEU A 151 -2.38 2.08 -5.20
N ALA A 152 -3.23 1.06 -5.13
CA ALA A 152 -3.61 0.23 -6.27
C ALA A 152 -4.25 1.02 -7.43
N GLN A 153 -4.84 2.19 -7.13
CA GLN A 153 -5.51 3.08 -8.08
C GLN A 153 -4.55 4.11 -8.69
N VAL A 154 -3.31 4.20 -8.20
CA VAL A 154 -2.29 5.11 -8.76
C VAL A 154 -1.86 4.57 -10.13
N GLY A 155 -2.18 5.31 -11.18
CA GLY A 155 -1.74 5.11 -12.55
C GLY A 155 -1.22 6.41 -13.13
#